data_AF-A0A5C6MHR3-F1
#
_entry.id   AF-A0A5C6MHR3-F1
#
_cell.length_a   1.000
_cell.length_b   1.000
_cell.length_c   1.000
_cell.angle_alpha   90.00
_cell.angle_beta   90.00
_cell.angle_gamma   90.00
#
_symmetry.space_group_name_H-M   'P 1'
#
loop_
_entity.id
_entity.type
_entity.pdbx_description
1 polymer ?
#
loop_
_entity_poly.entity_id
_entity_poly.type
_entity_poly.pdbx_seq_one_letter_code
_entity_poly.pdbx_strand_id
1 'polypeptide(L)' 'MTVKTHATAEPGASAVFYLHPTFRNPVREVALEDGIATLVVRAWGSFTVGVVLAGGRQQLELDLAELPDVSQSFRER' A
#
# COMPACT_ATOMS: atom_id res chain seq x y z
N MET A 1 4.86 8.00 4.70
CA MET A 1 3.63 7.28 5.06
C MET A 1 3.95 5.80 5.10
N THR A 2 3.50 5.09 6.12
CA THR A 2 3.81 3.67 6.36
C THR A 2 2.49 2.90 6.35
N VAL A 3 2.30 2.02 5.38
CA VAL A 3 1.17 1.08 5.37
C VAL A 3 1.60 -0.15 6.20
N LYS A 4 0.80 -0.54 7.20
CA LYS A 4 1.02 -1.76 7.98
C LYS A 4 -0.20 -2.67 7.82
N THR A 5 -0.01 -3.84 7.21
CA THR A 5 -1.01 -4.90 7.17
C THR A 5 -0.64 -5.96 8.21
N HIS A 6 -1.62 -6.43 9.00
CA HIS A 6 -1.44 -7.54 9.93
C HIS A 6 -2.10 -8.78 9.34
N ALA A 7 -1.29 -9.70 8.82
CA ALA A 7 -1.72 -11.03 8.40
C ALA A 7 -0.76 -12.08 9.00
N THR A 8 -1.29 -13.19 9.49
CA THR A 8 -0.46 -14.35 9.90
C THR A 8 0.19 -14.90 8.64
N ALA A 9 1.45 -14.55 8.45
CA ALA A 9 2.19 -14.79 7.21
C ALA A 9 2.91 -16.12 7.27
N GLU A 10 2.64 -17.02 6.32
CA GLU A 10 3.49 -18.17 6.08
C GLU A 10 4.92 -17.69 5.72
N PRO A 11 5.99 -18.44 6.09
CA PRO A 11 7.35 -18.12 5.68
C PRO A 11 7.45 -17.94 4.15
N GLY A 12 7.89 -16.77 3.70
CA GLY A 12 7.96 -16.43 2.27
C GLY A 12 6.71 -15.74 1.69
N ALA A 13 5.72 -15.39 2.53
CA ALA A 13 4.61 -14.56 2.09
C ALA A 13 5.06 -13.14 1.70
N SER A 14 4.42 -12.58 0.68
CA SER A 14 4.64 -11.22 0.21
C SER A 14 3.30 -10.48 0.01
N ALA A 15 3.35 -9.15 -0.04
CA ALA A 15 2.26 -8.29 -0.41
C ALA A 15 2.61 -7.56 -1.71
N VAL A 16 1.68 -7.56 -2.66
CA VAL A 16 1.78 -6.81 -3.92
C VAL A 16 1.00 -5.52 -3.77
N PHE A 17 1.71 -4.40 -3.82
CA PHE A 17 1.17 -3.05 -3.78
C PHE A 17 0.93 -2.54 -5.21
N TYR A 18 -0.25 -2.00 -5.44
CA TYR A 18 -0.68 -1.34 -6.67
C TYR A 18 -0.82 0.15 -6.37
N LEU A 19 0.11 0.94 -6.90
CA LEU A 19 0.16 2.40 -6.80
C LEU A 19 -0.42 3.04 -8.06
N HIS A 20 -0.63 4.36 -7.99
CA HIS A 20 -1.04 5.15 -9.15
C HIS A 20 -0.06 4.98 -10.35
N PRO A 21 -0.55 4.98 -11.62
CA PRO A 21 0.31 4.73 -12.79
C PRO A 21 1.44 5.74 -13.02
N THR A 22 1.40 6.91 -12.38
CA THR A 22 2.45 7.94 -12.48
C THR A 22 3.73 7.58 -11.73
N PHE A 23 3.70 6.58 -10.85
CA PHE A 23 4.91 6.05 -10.23
C PHE A 23 5.74 5.26 -11.25
N ARG A 24 7.06 5.46 -11.28
CA ARG A 24 7.98 4.74 -12.20
C ARG A 24 7.89 3.21 -12.08
N ASN A 25 7.60 2.71 -10.88
CA ASN A 25 7.31 1.32 -10.63
C ASN A 25 6.01 1.23 -9.81
N PRO A 26 4.84 1.16 -10.48
CA PRO A 26 3.54 1.26 -9.83
C PRO A 26 3.12 -0.08 -9.19
N VAL A 27 3.71 -1.20 -9.58
CA VAL A 27 3.47 -2.51 -8.96
C VAL A 27 4.70 -2.92 -8.18
N ARG A 28 4.56 -3.16 -6.87
CA ARG A 28 5.70 -3.49 -5.99
C ARG A 28 5.37 -4.66 -5.10
N GLU A 29 6.16 -5.72 -5.20
CA GLU A 29 6.09 -6.84 -4.27
C GLU A 29 7.04 -6.62 -3.10
N VAL A 30 6.54 -6.81 -1.88
CA VAL A 30 7.29 -6.62 -0.63
C VAL A 30 7.07 -7.85 0.24
N ALA A 31 8.15 -8.49 0.67
CA ALA A 31 8.08 -9.61 1.61
C ALA A 31 7.49 -9.17 2.95
N LEU A 32 6.77 -10.07 3.62
CA LEU A 32 6.32 -9.82 4.98
C LEU A 32 7.47 -10.11 5.94
N GLU A 33 7.74 -9.16 6.84
CA GLU A 33 8.66 -9.31 7.97
C GLU A 33 7.83 -9.19 9.24
N ASP A 34 7.87 -10.21 10.11
CA ASP A 34 7.03 -10.30 11.32
C ASP A 34 5.53 -10.06 11.07
N GLY A 35 5.02 -10.56 9.93
CA GLY A 35 3.62 -10.41 9.53
C GLY A 35 3.25 -9.04 8.97
N ILE A 36 4.24 -8.16 8.71
CA ILE A 36 4.06 -6.80 8.22
C ILE A 36 4.80 -6.60 6.90
N ALA A 37 4.11 -6.11 5.87
CA ALA A 37 4.74 -5.59 4.67
C ALA A 37 4.76 -4.05 4.70
N THR A 38 5.92 -3.43 4.51
CA THR A 38 6.08 -1.97 4.57
C THR A 38 6.53 -1.40 3.22
N LEU A 39 5.74 -0.49 2.67
CA LEU A 39 6.11 0.30 1.49
C LEU A 39 6.18 1.78 1.82
N VAL A 40 7.33 2.41 1.52
CA VAL A 40 7.53 3.86 1.69
C VAL A 40 7.64 4.53 0.32
N VAL A 41 6.75 5.49 0.06
CA VAL A 41 6.73 6.28 -1.17
C VAL A 41 6.58 7.78 -0.87
N ARG A 42 7.04 8.62 -1.80
CA ARG A 42 6.75 10.05 -1.82
C ARG A 42 5.69 10.31 -2.90
N ALA A 43 4.67 11.08 -2.54
CA ALA A 43 3.55 11.41 -3.42
C ALA A 43 3.22 12.91 -3.30
N TRP A 44 2.62 13.45 -4.35
CA TRP A 44 2.23 14.86 -4.45
C TRP A 44 0.71 15.07 -4.41
N GLY A 45 -0.06 13.98 -4.39
CA GLY A 45 -1.50 13.96 -4.36
C GLY A 45 -2.02 12.65 -3.78
N SER A 46 -3.32 12.60 -3.57
CA SER A 46 -4.00 11.43 -3.02
C SER A 46 -4.37 10.46 -4.12
N PHE A 47 -4.38 9.18 -3.78
CA PHE A 47 -4.75 8.10 -4.69
C PHE A 47 -5.08 6.88 -3.86
N THR A 48 -5.77 5.93 -4.47
CA THR A 48 -6.01 4.63 -3.86
C THR A 48 -4.79 3.74 -3.99
N VAL A 49 -4.40 3.10 -2.89
CA VAL A 49 -3.40 2.01 -2.86
C VAL A 49 -4.13 0.68 -2.78
N GLY A 50 -3.98 -0.17 -3.79
CA GLY A 50 -4.40 -1.56 -3.73
C GLY A 50 -3.30 -2.43 -3.13
N VAL A 51 -3.67 -3.42 -2.32
CA VAL A 51 -2.73 -4.41 -1.74
C VAL A 51 -3.32 -5.80 -1.87
N VAL A 52 -2.53 -6.75 -2.35
CA VAL A 52 -2.91 -8.17 -2.45
C VAL A 52 -1.86 -9.02 -1.76
N LEU A 53 -2.27 -9.94 -0.88
CA LEU A 53 -1.34 -10.94 -0.36
C LEU A 53 -1.05 -11.99 -1.44
N ALA A 54 0.23 -12.32 -1.65
CA ALA A 54 0.64 -13.35 -2.60
C ALA A 54 -0.04 -14.67 -2.25
N GLY A 55 -0.74 -15.24 -3.23
CA GLY A 55 -1.72 -16.34 -3.04
C GLY A 55 -3.17 -15.92 -3.24
N GLY A 56 -3.44 -14.61 -3.43
CA GLY A 56 -4.65 -14.09 -4.09
C GLY A 56 -5.94 -14.10 -3.27
N ARG A 57 -5.91 -14.52 -2.00
CA ARG A 57 -7.12 -14.70 -1.18
C ARG A 57 -7.58 -13.46 -0.42
N GLN A 58 -6.72 -12.47 -0.21
CA GLN A 58 -7.08 -11.23 0.48
C GLN A 58 -6.63 -10.02 -0.34
N GLN A 59 -7.58 -9.12 -0.59
CA GLN A 59 -7.37 -7.84 -1.22
C GLN A 59 -7.74 -6.75 -0.20
N LEU A 60 -6.88 -5.77 -0.04
CA LEU A 60 -7.12 -4.58 0.75
C LEU A 60 -7.01 -3.36 -0.15
N GLU A 61 -7.89 -2.40 0.06
CA GLU A 61 -7.87 -1.11 -0.61
C GLU A 61 -7.74 -0.03 0.46
N LEU A 62 -6.83 0.92 0.26
CA LEU A 62 -6.66 2.08 1.11
C LEU A 62 -6.78 3.34 0.25
N ASP A 63 -7.85 4.10 0.46
CA ASP A 63 -7.99 5.43 -0.13
C ASP A 63 -7.25 6.47 0.73
N LEU A 64 -6.25 7.12 0.14
CA LEU A 64 -5.48 8.16 0.83
C LEU A 64 -6.23 9.48 0.97
N ALA A 65 -7.31 9.69 0.21
CA ALA A 65 -8.17 10.85 0.35
C ALA A 65 -8.95 10.83 1.68
N GLU A 66 -9.19 9.64 2.26
CA GLU A 66 -9.94 9.48 3.51
C GLU A 66 -9.09 9.63 4.78
N LEU A 67 -7.77 9.79 4.64
CA LEU A 67 -6.90 9.92 5.81
C LEU A 67 -7.20 11.23 6.57
N PRO A 68 -7.39 11.18 7.91
CA PRO A 68 -7.77 12.35 8.69
C PRO A 68 -6.64 13.39 8.77
N ASP A 69 -5.38 12.93 8.82
CA ASP A 69 -4.21 13.75 9.12
C ASP A 69 -3.43 14.25 7.89
N VAL A 70 -4.02 14.20 6.69
CA VAL A 70 -3.41 14.76 5.47
C VAL A 70 -3.97 16.15 5.14
N SER A 71 -3.15 17.01 4.51
CA SER A 71 -3.60 18.36 4.14
C SER A 71 -4.70 18.31 3.07
N GLN A 72 -5.59 19.30 3.08
CA GLN A 72 -6.62 19.44 2.04
C GLN A 72 -6.00 19.51 0.63
N SER A 73 -4.89 20.25 0.49
CA SER A 73 -4.13 20.34 -0.76
C SER A 73 -3.59 19.00 -1.24
N PHE A 74 -3.34 18.03 -0.36
CA PHE A 74 -2.92 16.69 -0.74
C PHE A 74 -4.11 15.85 -1.21
N ARG A 75 -5.30 16.04 -0.62
CA ARG A 75 -6.54 15.34 -1.02
C ARG A 75 -7.09 15.81 -2.36
N GLU A 76 -6.89 17.08 -2.72
CA GLU A 76 -7.44 17.69 -3.94
C GLU A 76 -6.49 17.61 -5.16
N ARG A 77 -5.34 16.95 -5.02
CA ARG A 77 -4.30 16.76 -6.05
C ARG A 77 -4.32 15.35 -6.59
#